data_AF-A0A0G2YIU9-F1
#
_entry.id   AF-A0A0G2YIU9-F1
#
_cell.length_a   1.000
_cell.length_b   1.000
_cell.length_c   1.000
_cell.angle_alpha   90.00
_cell.angle_beta   90.00
_cell.angle_gamma   90.00
#
_symmetry.space_group_name_H-M   'P 1'
#
loop_
_entity.id
_entity.type
_entity.pdbx_description
1 polymer ?
#
loop_
_entity_poly.entity_id
_entity_poly.type
_entity_poly.pdbx_seq_one_letter_code
_entity_poly.pdbx_strand_id
1 'polypeptide(L)'
;VLADDNFSSIVDAISEGRSIYNNMKAFIRYMISSNVGEVVSIFLTAALGMPEGLIPVQLLWVNLVTDGPPATALGFNPPDVDIMTKTPRKKDEDLIPAWALVRYLVVGLYVGAATVGVFAVWYTRSSFLGIDLSGDGHTTVTWHQLSHWGDCASWGSSFKGGKYSAGGATFDYTSPANKCDYFTEGKAKASTLSLTTLVVIEMFNACNALSEDISLFVMPPWINPWLMVAMFSSFALHFLILYVPALATIFSIVPL
;
A
#
# COMPACT_ATOMS: atom_id res chain seq x y z
N VAL A 1 2.82 21.12 -35.33
CA VAL A 1 3.50 21.47 -36.60
C VAL A 1 3.87 20.16 -37.26
N LEU A 2 3.49 19.96 -38.53
CA LEU A 2 3.94 18.78 -39.29
C LEU A 2 5.35 19.09 -39.79
N ALA A 3 6.33 18.27 -39.44
CA ALA A 3 7.72 18.49 -39.87
C ALA A 3 7.98 17.94 -41.28
N ASP A 4 7.09 17.09 -41.77
CA ASP A 4 7.21 16.28 -42.98
C ASP A 4 6.08 16.58 -44.00
N ASP A 5 5.21 17.55 -43.71
CA ASP A 5 4.02 17.91 -44.51
C ASP A 5 3.13 16.72 -44.91
N ASN A 6 3.15 15.63 -44.14
CA ASN A 6 2.42 14.41 -44.44
C ASN A 6 1.11 14.31 -43.63
N PHE A 7 -0.01 14.12 -44.32
CA PHE A 7 -1.31 13.89 -43.67
C PHE A 7 -1.36 12.59 -42.87
N SER A 8 -0.56 11.57 -43.21
CA SER A 8 -0.44 10.33 -42.42
C SER A 8 -0.02 10.62 -40.97
N SER A 9 0.88 11.58 -40.78
CA SER A 9 1.41 11.96 -39.47
C SER A 9 0.33 12.55 -38.55
N ILE A 10 -0.78 13.06 -39.11
CA ILE A 10 -1.97 13.44 -38.32
C ILE A 10 -2.67 12.20 -37.77
N VAL A 11 -2.82 11.15 -38.57
CA VAL A 11 -3.47 9.89 -38.15
C VAL A 11 -2.63 9.21 -37.08
N ASP A 12 -1.31 9.17 -37.26
CA ASP A 12 -0.37 8.63 -36.28
C ASP A 12 -0.41 9.43 -34.97
N ALA A 13 -0.44 10.77 -35.05
CA ALA A 13 -0.60 11.63 -33.87
C ALA A 13 -1.94 11.40 -33.15
N ILE A 14 -3.03 11.11 -33.88
CA ILE A 14 -4.33 10.75 -33.26
C ILE A 14 -4.24 9.40 -32.55
N SER A 15 -3.60 8.40 -33.18
CA SER A 15 -3.38 7.08 -32.57
C SER A 15 -2.58 7.20 -31.26
N GLU A 16 -1.47 7.93 -31.30
CA GLU A 16 -0.62 8.17 -30.13
C GLU A 16 -1.36 8.95 -29.04
N GLY A 17 -2.11 9.99 -29.42
CA GLY A 17 -2.91 10.78 -28.47
C GLY A 17 -3.98 9.95 -27.75
N ARG A 18 -4.60 8.99 -28.43
CA ARG A 18 -5.55 8.03 -27.81
C ARG A 18 -4.84 7.10 -26.84
N SER A 19 -3.65 6.60 -27.20
CA SER A 19 -2.82 5.74 -26.35
C SER A 19 -2.43 6.45 -25.05
N ILE A 20 -1.84 7.66 -25.16
CA ILE A 20 -1.43 8.47 -24.01
C ILE A 20 -2.62 8.73 -23.08
N TYR A 21 -3.80 9.00 -23.62
CA TYR A 21 -4.98 9.25 -22.81
C TYR A 21 -5.46 8.00 -22.04
N ASN A 22 -5.44 6.82 -22.67
CA ASN A 22 -5.79 5.56 -22.01
C ASN A 22 -4.79 5.23 -20.88
N ASN A 23 -3.49 5.40 -21.15
CA ASN A 23 -2.44 5.24 -20.15
C ASN A 23 -2.60 6.27 -19.01
N MET A 24 -3.02 7.49 -19.35
CA MET A 24 -3.30 8.54 -18.37
C MET A 24 -4.42 8.15 -17.42
N LYS A 25 -5.53 7.62 -17.96
CA LYS A 25 -6.63 7.08 -17.15
C LYS A 25 -6.15 5.94 -16.25
N ALA A 26 -5.32 5.02 -16.76
CA ALA A 26 -4.80 3.90 -15.97
C ALA A 26 -4.00 4.38 -14.75
N PHE A 27 -3.02 5.28 -14.92
CA PHE A 27 -2.22 5.75 -13.79
C PHE A 27 -3.04 6.58 -12.79
N ILE A 28 -3.97 7.44 -13.26
CA ILE A 28 -4.79 8.26 -12.35
C ILE A 28 -5.65 7.36 -11.47
N ARG A 29 -6.22 6.30 -12.06
CA ARG A 29 -7.05 5.33 -11.33
C ARG A 29 -6.25 4.56 -10.30
N TYR A 30 -5.03 4.14 -10.64
CA TYR A 30 -4.11 3.52 -9.70
C TYR A 30 -3.82 4.43 -8.49
N MET A 31 -3.40 5.68 -8.74
CA MET A 31 -3.10 6.63 -7.65
C MET A 31 -4.32 6.91 -6.76
N ILE A 32 -5.50 7.06 -7.34
CA ILE A 32 -6.73 7.29 -6.56
C ILE A 32 -7.08 6.05 -5.73
N SER A 33 -6.97 4.85 -6.30
CA SER A 33 -7.24 3.60 -5.59
C SER A 33 -6.32 3.41 -4.39
N SER A 34 -5.03 3.68 -4.55
CA SER A 34 -4.04 3.60 -3.46
C SER A 34 -4.40 4.54 -2.31
N ASN A 35 -4.60 5.83 -2.62
CA ASN A 35 -4.99 6.85 -1.64
C ASN A 35 -6.30 6.50 -0.90
N VAL A 36 -7.30 5.91 -1.58
CA VAL A 36 -8.54 5.47 -0.93
C VAL A 36 -8.24 4.37 0.09
N GLY A 37 -7.37 3.41 -0.24
CA GLY A 37 -6.95 2.35 0.69
C GLY A 37 -6.25 2.89 1.94
N GLU A 38 -5.34 3.85 1.75
CA GLU A 38 -4.64 4.51 2.86
C GLU A 38 -5.60 5.26 3.79
N VAL A 39 -6.52 6.05 3.23
CA VAL A 39 -7.52 6.79 4.00
C VAL A 39 -8.43 5.83 4.78
N VAL A 40 -8.85 4.72 4.15
CA VAL A 40 -9.65 3.71 4.84
C VAL A 40 -8.85 3.03 5.96
N SER A 41 -7.56 2.75 5.76
CA SER A 41 -6.67 2.22 6.81
C SER A 41 -6.60 3.14 8.03
N ILE A 42 -6.38 4.45 7.81
CA ILE A 42 -6.32 5.45 8.89
C ILE A 42 -7.68 5.54 9.59
N PHE A 43 -8.76 5.63 8.82
CA PHE A 43 -10.11 5.74 9.35
C PHE A 43 -10.50 4.51 10.19
N LEU A 44 -10.24 3.30 9.71
CA LEU A 44 -10.54 2.07 10.45
C LEU A 44 -9.72 1.96 11.73
N THR A 45 -8.44 2.30 11.69
CA THR A 45 -7.58 2.30 12.88
C THR A 45 -8.14 3.24 13.96
N ALA A 46 -8.49 4.47 13.56
CA ALA A 46 -9.05 5.47 14.46
C ALA A 46 -10.44 5.11 14.97
N ALA A 47 -11.32 4.59 14.09
CA ALA A 47 -12.68 4.18 14.45
C ALA A 47 -12.71 3.01 15.45
N LEU A 48 -11.72 2.13 15.38
CA LEU A 48 -11.55 1.00 16.31
C LEU A 48 -10.79 1.38 17.58
N GLY A 49 -10.35 2.64 17.74
CA GLY A 49 -9.63 3.12 18.91
C GLY A 49 -8.22 2.56 19.06
N MET A 50 -7.64 1.99 18.00
CA MET A 50 -6.32 1.37 18.05
C MET A 50 -5.20 2.41 17.96
N PRO A 51 -3.97 2.08 18.40
CA PRO A 51 -2.81 2.92 18.13
C PRO A 51 -2.64 3.13 16.62
N GLU A 52 -2.11 4.29 16.21
CA GLU A 52 -1.87 4.58 14.80
C GLU A 52 -1.03 3.47 14.13
N GLY A 53 -1.61 2.83 13.11
CA GLY A 53 -0.98 1.69 12.43
C GLY A 53 0.13 2.12 11.49
N LEU A 54 -0.06 3.25 10.79
CA LEU A 54 0.88 3.83 9.85
C LEU A 54 1.11 5.31 10.20
N ILE A 55 2.37 5.73 10.29
CA ILE A 55 2.72 7.13 10.56
C ILE A 55 2.76 7.94 9.25
N PRO A 56 2.55 9.27 9.29
CA PRO A 56 2.53 10.11 8.09
C PRO A 56 3.79 10.00 7.22
N VAL A 57 4.96 9.82 7.84
CA VAL A 57 6.24 9.68 7.11
C VAL A 57 6.28 8.40 6.27
N GLN A 58 5.68 7.30 6.76
CA GLN A 58 5.58 6.04 6.02
C GLN A 58 4.66 6.20 4.81
N LEU A 59 3.49 6.83 5.00
CA LEU A 59 2.53 7.08 3.92
C LEU A 59 3.08 8.03 2.84
N LEU A 60 3.85 9.05 3.25
CA LEU A 60 4.52 9.95 2.30
C LEU A 60 5.53 9.18 1.44
N TRP A 61 6.28 8.26 2.04
CA TRP A 61 7.22 7.42 1.32
C TRP A 61 6.51 6.48 0.33
N VAL A 62 5.42 5.84 0.76
CA VAL A 62 4.63 4.97 -0.12
C VAL A 62 4.13 5.76 -1.34
N ASN A 63 3.39 6.85 -1.12
CA ASN A 63 2.79 7.62 -2.20
C ASN A 63 3.81 8.24 -3.16
N LEU A 64 4.97 8.68 -2.65
CA LEU A 64 5.96 9.38 -3.48
C LEU A 64 6.96 8.42 -4.14
N VAL A 65 7.45 7.45 -3.38
CA VAL A 65 8.62 6.65 -3.76
C VAL A 65 8.24 5.23 -4.17
N THR A 66 7.31 4.59 -3.45
CA THR A 66 6.91 3.22 -3.77
C THR A 66 5.91 3.16 -4.93
N ASP A 67 4.92 4.06 -4.93
CA ASP A 67 3.84 4.08 -5.93
C ASP A 67 4.17 4.95 -7.16
N GLY A 68 5.10 5.90 -7.01
CA GLY A 68 5.54 6.79 -8.08
C GLY A 68 6.10 6.05 -9.31
N PRO A 69 7.06 5.11 -9.15
CA PRO A 69 7.61 4.37 -10.27
C PRO A 69 6.57 3.51 -11.00
N PRO A 70 5.71 2.70 -10.34
CA PRO A 70 4.64 1.97 -11.02
C PRO A 70 3.64 2.89 -11.72
N ALA A 71 3.23 4.00 -11.09
CA ALA A 71 2.34 4.98 -11.71
C ALA A 71 2.94 5.56 -13.01
N THR A 72 4.24 5.87 -13.00
CA THR A 72 4.95 6.36 -14.18
C THR A 72 5.06 5.27 -15.25
N ALA A 73 5.31 4.02 -14.84
CA ALA A 73 5.42 2.89 -15.75
C ALA A 73 4.11 2.57 -16.47
N LEU A 74 2.95 2.75 -15.82
CA LEU A 74 1.63 2.63 -16.46
C LEU A 74 1.44 3.65 -17.60
N GLY A 75 2.17 4.78 -17.56
CA GLY A 75 2.26 5.73 -18.66
C GLY A 75 2.82 5.14 -19.96
N PHE A 76 3.62 4.08 -19.85
CA PHE A 76 4.27 3.38 -20.96
C PHE A 76 3.59 2.06 -21.33
N ASN A 77 2.31 1.88 -20.95
CA ASN A 77 1.54 0.72 -21.40
C ASN A 77 1.44 0.72 -22.95
N PRO A 78 1.49 -0.46 -23.59
CA PRO A 78 1.32 -0.54 -25.02
C PRO A 78 -0.12 -0.15 -25.41
N PRO A 79 -0.31 0.45 -26.60
CA PRO A 79 -1.63 0.81 -27.10
C PRO A 79 -2.51 -0.43 -27.31
N ASP A 80 -3.81 -0.30 -27.05
CA ASP A 80 -4.78 -1.34 -27.39
C ASP A 80 -4.78 -1.61 -28.91
N VAL A 81 -4.87 -2.88 -29.31
CA VAL A 81 -4.92 -3.28 -30.74
C VAL A 81 -6.11 -2.68 -31.50
N ASP A 82 -7.17 -2.32 -30.79
CA ASP A 82 -8.42 -1.77 -31.31
C ASP A 82 -8.55 -0.25 -31.11
N ILE A 83 -7.46 0.43 -30.77
CA ILE A 83 -7.46 1.87 -30.42
C ILE A 83 -7.98 2.77 -31.55
N MET A 84 -7.69 2.41 -32.81
CA MET A 84 -8.13 3.15 -34.00
C MET A 84 -9.51 2.74 -34.50
N THR A 85 -10.02 1.56 -34.10
CA THR A 85 -11.37 1.11 -34.45
C THR A 85 -12.43 1.66 -33.50
N LYS A 86 -12.04 2.06 -32.28
CA LYS A 86 -12.93 2.75 -31.33
C LYS A 86 -13.35 4.12 -31.87
N THR A 87 -14.60 4.51 -31.61
CA THR A 87 -15.08 5.84 -31.97
C THR A 87 -14.40 6.92 -31.11
N PRO A 88 -14.30 8.17 -31.59
CA PRO A 88 -13.76 9.26 -30.78
C PRO A 88 -14.52 9.40 -29.45
N ARG A 89 -13.76 9.50 -28.36
CA ARG A 89 -14.29 9.73 -27.00
C ARG A 89 -15.20 10.95 -26.98
N LYS A 90 -16.29 10.89 -26.21
CA LYS A 90 -17.12 12.07 -25.99
C LYS A 90 -16.45 13.03 -24.99
N LYS A 91 -16.76 14.33 -25.09
CA LYS A 91 -16.15 15.36 -24.23
C LYS A 91 -16.65 15.29 -22.79
N ASP A 92 -17.89 14.85 -22.61
CA ASP A 92 -18.64 14.70 -21.35
C ASP A 92 -18.44 13.34 -20.68
N GLU A 93 -17.58 12.47 -21.23
CA GLU A 93 -17.29 11.20 -20.59
C GLU A 93 -16.44 11.43 -19.34
N ASP A 94 -16.93 10.93 -18.20
CA ASP A 94 -16.21 10.98 -16.93
C ASP A 94 -14.90 10.21 -17.00
N LEU A 95 -13.88 10.71 -16.31
CA LEU A 95 -12.60 10.01 -16.20
C LEU A 95 -12.73 8.71 -15.40
N ILE A 96 -13.63 8.71 -14.40
CA ILE A 96 -13.90 7.60 -13.50
C ILE A 96 -15.42 7.36 -13.47
N PRO A 97 -15.93 6.34 -14.16
CA PRO A 97 -17.36 6.00 -14.10
C PRO A 97 -17.73 5.52 -12.69
N ALA A 98 -19.00 5.68 -12.31
CA ALA A 98 -19.49 5.30 -10.98
C ALA A 98 -19.19 3.83 -10.62
N TRP A 99 -19.24 2.93 -11.59
CA TRP A 99 -18.87 1.52 -11.38
C TRP A 99 -17.39 1.35 -11.02
N ALA A 100 -16.50 2.06 -11.71
CA ALA A 100 -15.07 2.03 -11.38
C ALA A 100 -14.83 2.60 -9.97
N LEU A 101 -15.55 3.65 -9.58
CA LEU A 101 -15.48 4.19 -8.21
C LEU A 101 -15.89 3.15 -7.16
N VAL A 102 -16.98 2.42 -7.37
CA VAL A 102 -17.40 1.34 -6.46
C VAL A 102 -16.33 0.25 -6.38
N ARG A 103 -15.76 -0.14 -7.53
CA ARG A 103 -14.65 -1.11 -7.56
C ARG A 103 -13.45 -0.65 -6.74
N TYR A 104 -13.01 0.60 -6.89
CA TYR A 104 -11.87 1.14 -6.13
C TYR A 104 -12.18 1.30 -4.65
N LEU A 105 -13.44 1.60 -4.29
CA LEU A 105 -13.86 1.63 -2.89
C LEU A 105 -13.78 0.23 -2.27
N VAL A 106 -14.20 -0.82 -2.98
CA VAL A 106 -14.08 -2.20 -2.50
C VAL A 106 -12.61 -2.62 -2.36
N VAL A 107 -11.76 -2.28 -3.33
CA VAL A 107 -10.32 -2.55 -3.25
C VAL A 107 -9.68 -1.78 -2.10
N GLY A 108 -9.98 -0.49 -1.95
CA GLY A 108 -9.46 0.33 -0.85
C GLY A 108 -9.96 -0.14 0.52
N LEU A 109 -11.20 -0.59 0.63
CA LEU A 109 -11.71 -1.22 1.85
C LEU A 109 -10.96 -2.51 2.18
N TYR A 110 -10.65 -3.32 1.18
CA TYR A 110 -9.82 -4.51 1.34
C TYR A 110 -8.41 -4.14 1.82
N VAL A 111 -7.74 -3.17 1.18
CA VAL A 111 -6.40 -2.69 1.56
C VAL A 111 -6.41 -2.22 3.01
N GLY A 112 -7.32 -1.30 3.36
CA GLY A 112 -7.40 -0.74 4.70
C GLY A 112 -7.77 -1.78 5.77
N ALA A 113 -8.65 -2.74 5.46
CA ALA A 113 -8.95 -3.83 6.38
C ALA A 113 -7.76 -4.80 6.54
N ALA A 114 -7.00 -5.05 5.48
CA ALA A 114 -5.83 -5.92 5.52
C ALA A 114 -4.69 -5.32 6.34
N THR A 115 -4.34 -4.03 6.13
CA THR A 115 -3.29 -3.34 6.87
C THR A 115 -3.59 -3.26 8.37
N VAL A 116 -4.84 -2.89 8.71
CA VAL A 116 -5.33 -2.79 10.09
C VAL A 116 -5.50 -4.17 10.73
N GLY A 117 -5.96 -5.15 9.95
CA GLY A 117 -6.10 -6.53 10.38
C GLY A 117 -4.76 -7.16 10.76
N VAL A 118 -3.73 -6.99 9.94
CA VAL A 118 -2.36 -7.48 10.23
C VAL A 118 -1.80 -6.82 11.49
N PHE A 119 -2.02 -5.52 11.66
CA PHE A 119 -1.64 -4.80 12.89
C PHE A 119 -2.28 -5.43 14.13
N ALA A 120 -3.61 -5.62 14.09
CA ALA A 120 -4.38 -6.18 15.20
C ALA A 120 -4.02 -7.64 15.49
N VAL A 121 -3.75 -8.44 14.45
CA VAL A 121 -3.37 -9.85 14.58
C VAL A 121 -2.04 -9.98 15.31
N TRP A 122 -1.03 -9.16 14.97
CA TRP A 122 0.27 -9.20 15.67
C TRP A 122 0.11 -8.93 17.17
N TYR A 123 -0.80 -8.04 17.57
CA TYR A 123 -1.04 -7.77 18.99
C TYR A 123 -1.87 -8.85 19.70
N THR A 124 -2.83 -9.47 19.01
CA THR A 124 -3.87 -10.30 19.67
C THR A 124 -3.65 -11.81 19.53
N ARG A 125 -2.82 -12.24 18.58
CA ARG A 125 -2.68 -13.66 18.22
C ARG A 125 -1.21 -14.07 18.15
N SER A 126 -0.91 -15.21 18.77
CA SER A 126 0.40 -15.87 18.66
C SER A 126 0.59 -16.63 17.34
N SER A 127 -0.48 -16.89 16.58
CA SER A 127 -0.39 -17.53 15.28
C SER A 127 -1.47 -17.03 14.32
N PHE A 128 -1.13 -16.98 13.03
CA PHE A 128 -2.04 -16.56 11.97
C PHE A 128 -1.82 -17.39 10.71
N LEU A 129 -2.90 -17.98 10.17
CA LEU A 129 -2.86 -18.83 8.97
C LEU A 129 -1.79 -19.94 9.00
N GLY A 130 -1.54 -20.53 10.17
CA GLY A 130 -0.53 -21.59 10.34
C GLY A 130 0.91 -21.09 10.50
N ILE A 131 1.13 -19.78 10.46
CA ILE A 131 2.42 -19.13 10.76
C ILE A 131 2.46 -18.83 12.26
N ASP A 132 3.51 -19.30 12.93
CA ASP A 132 3.76 -18.99 14.34
C ASP A 132 4.38 -17.59 14.46
N LEU A 133 3.61 -16.64 14.96
CA LEU A 133 4.04 -15.27 15.22
C LEU A 133 4.75 -15.16 16.58
N SER A 134 4.69 -16.18 17.44
CA SER A 134 5.31 -16.13 18.76
C SER A 134 6.84 -16.23 18.75
N GLY A 135 7.45 -16.50 17.58
CA GLY A 135 8.89 -16.57 17.42
C GLY A 135 9.64 -15.26 17.71
N ASP A 136 8.97 -14.11 17.63
CA ASP A 136 9.53 -12.81 18.01
C ASP A 136 9.42 -12.53 19.53
N GLY A 137 8.71 -13.38 20.27
CA GLY A 137 8.49 -13.26 21.71
C GLY A 137 7.51 -12.15 22.12
N HIS A 138 6.71 -11.61 21.19
CA HIS A 138 5.72 -10.56 21.47
C HIS A 138 4.73 -10.96 22.56
N THR A 139 4.23 -9.97 23.30
CA THR A 139 3.21 -10.20 24.32
C THR A 139 1.83 -9.99 23.71
N THR A 140 1.02 -11.03 23.74
CA THR A 140 -0.37 -10.97 23.26
C THR A 140 -1.22 -10.14 24.22
N VAL A 141 -1.94 -9.15 23.68
CA VAL A 141 -2.88 -8.30 24.40
C VAL A 141 -4.31 -8.65 24.02
N THR A 142 -5.25 -8.36 24.92
CA THR A 142 -6.67 -8.51 24.63
C THR A 142 -7.16 -7.40 23.69
N TRP A 143 -8.22 -7.67 22.92
CA TRP A 143 -8.82 -6.65 22.05
C TRP A 143 -9.21 -5.37 22.81
N HIS A 144 -9.73 -5.52 24.02
CA HIS A 144 -10.10 -4.38 24.88
C HIS A 144 -8.89 -3.52 25.23
N GLN A 145 -7.73 -4.12 25.52
CA GLN A 145 -6.49 -3.39 25.75
C GLN A 145 -6.00 -2.71 24.47
N LEU A 146 -6.14 -3.35 23.32
CA LEU A 146 -5.71 -2.74 22.06
C LEU A 146 -6.57 -1.52 21.68
N SER A 147 -7.89 -1.59 21.85
CA SER A 147 -8.82 -0.50 21.49
C SER A 147 -8.90 0.64 22.53
N HIS A 148 -8.44 0.40 23.76
CA HIS A 148 -8.42 1.39 24.85
C HIS A 148 -6.99 1.65 25.33
N TRP A 149 -6.00 1.54 24.43
CA TRP A 149 -4.58 1.68 24.75
C TRP A 149 -4.23 2.97 25.51
N GLY A 150 -4.99 4.06 25.30
CA GLY A 150 -4.84 5.32 26.05
C GLY A 150 -5.08 5.21 27.55
N ASP A 151 -5.88 4.23 28.00
CA ASP A 151 -6.17 3.98 29.41
C ASP A 151 -5.11 3.11 30.10
N CYS A 152 -3.99 2.81 29.44
CA CYS A 152 -2.97 1.90 29.95
C CYS A 152 -2.47 2.21 31.37
N ALA A 153 -2.39 3.50 31.74
CA ALA A 153 -2.00 3.91 33.09
C ALA A 153 -2.97 3.38 34.18
N SER A 154 -4.25 3.24 33.86
CA SER A 154 -5.30 2.77 34.78
C SER A 154 -5.28 1.26 35.04
N TRP A 155 -4.63 0.47 34.17
CA TRP A 155 -4.72 -0.99 34.19
C TRP A 155 -3.91 -1.68 35.28
N GLY A 156 -3.14 -0.93 36.09
CA GLY A 156 -2.44 -1.47 37.25
C GLY A 156 -1.63 -2.75 36.93
N SER A 157 -2.04 -3.88 37.51
CA SER A 157 -1.46 -5.22 37.33
C SER A 157 -2.06 -6.05 36.18
N SER A 158 -3.14 -5.60 35.56
CA SER A 158 -3.83 -6.30 34.46
C SER A 158 -3.00 -6.32 33.17
N PHE A 159 -2.03 -5.40 33.04
CA PHE A 159 -1.07 -5.38 31.95
C PHE A 159 0.35 -5.26 32.51
N LYS A 160 1.18 -6.26 32.22
CA LYS A 160 2.57 -6.36 32.71
C LYS A 160 3.61 -5.83 31.73
N GLY A 161 3.17 -5.13 30.68
CA GLY A 161 4.04 -4.72 29.59
C GLY A 161 4.30 -5.84 28.60
N GLY A 162 4.99 -5.51 27.51
CA GLY A 162 5.36 -6.45 26.47
C GLY A 162 6.84 -6.41 26.13
N LYS A 163 7.34 -7.47 25.50
CA LYS A 163 8.69 -7.52 24.94
C LYS A 163 8.63 -8.18 23.58
N TYR A 164 9.52 -7.85 22.66
CA TYR A 164 9.71 -8.58 21.40
C TYR A 164 11.13 -8.39 20.89
N SER A 165 11.59 -9.26 19.99
CA SER A 165 12.89 -9.13 19.32
C SER A 165 12.72 -8.96 17.81
N ALA A 166 13.46 -8.01 17.25
CA ALA A 166 13.49 -7.75 15.82
C ALA A 166 14.89 -7.26 15.40
N GLY A 167 15.43 -7.78 14.30
CA GLY A 167 16.70 -7.31 13.75
C GLY A 167 17.93 -7.51 14.64
N GLY A 168 17.90 -8.50 15.53
CA GLY A 168 18.97 -8.73 16.52
C GLY A 168 18.93 -7.81 17.74
N ALA A 169 17.93 -6.92 17.85
CA ALA A 169 17.66 -6.11 19.03
C ALA A 169 16.43 -6.64 19.79
N THR A 170 16.47 -6.57 21.12
CA THR A 170 15.33 -6.90 21.99
C THR A 170 14.76 -5.62 22.57
N PHE A 171 13.46 -5.41 22.37
CA PHE A 171 12.70 -4.29 22.90
C PHE A 171 11.92 -4.77 24.10
N ASP A 172 12.16 -4.16 25.27
CA ASP A 172 11.59 -4.58 26.55
C ASP A 172 10.81 -3.42 27.20
N TYR A 173 9.49 -3.64 27.32
CA TYR A 173 8.54 -2.73 27.95
C TYR A 173 7.91 -3.36 29.18
N THR A 174 8.58 -4.30 29.85
CA THR A 174 8.04 -4.97 31.05
C THR A 174 8.20 -4.13 32.34
N SER A 175 8.92 -3.01 32.29
CA SER A 175 9.12 -2.17 33.47
C SER A 175 7.88 -1.31 33.75
N PRO A 176 7.51 -1.08 35.04
CA PRO A 176 6.34 -0.26 35.38
C PRO A 176 6.36 1.16 34.82
N ALA A 177 7.55 1.71 34.57
CA ALA A 177 7.74 3.05 34.04
C ALA A 177 7.50 3.16 32.52
N ASN A 178 7.73 2.10 31.75
CA ASN A 178 7.66 2.11 30.28
C ASN A 178 6.63 1.12 29.70
N LYS A 179 5.82 0.47 30.54
CA LYS A 179 4.83 -0.53 30.09
C LYS A 179 3.89 -0.01 29.01
N CYS A 180 3.45 1.24 29.12
CA CYS A 180 2.52 1.83 28.17
C CYS A 180 3.19 2.21 26.84
N ASP A 181 4.51 2.34 26.82
CA ASP A 181 5.27 2.63 25.60
C ASP A 181 5.24 1.45 24.62
N TYR A 182 4.81 0.27 25.07
CA TYR A 182 4.53 -0.87 24.20
C TYR A 182 3.54 -0.56 23.08
N PHE A 183 2.54 0.29 23.34
CA PHE A 183 1.53 0.67 22.33
C PHE A 183 1.95 1.88 21.47
N THR A 184 2.97 2.64 21.87
CA THR A 184 3.43 3.84 21.17
C THR A 184 4.73 3.60 20.42
N GLU A 185 5.78 3.15 21.09
CA GLU A 185 7.09 2.81 20.51
C GLU A 185 7.15 1.33 20.13
N GLY A 186 6.57 0.45 20.96
CA GLY A 186 6.55 -0.99 20.72
C GLY A 186 5.74 -1.41 19.49
N LYS A 187 4.92 -0.52 18.92
CA LYS A 187 4.16 -0.78 17.70
C LYS A 187 5.01 -0.87 16.43
N ALA A 188 6.30 -0.54 16.47
CA ALA A 188 7.17 -0.51 15.29
C ALA A 188 7.09 -1.82 14.46
N LYS A 189 7.09 -3.00 15.09
CA LYS A 189 6.94 -4.28 14.37
C LYS A 189 5.58 -4.41 13.70
N ALA A 190 4.50 -4.13 14.42
CA ALA A 190 3.14 -4.17 13.88
C ALA A 190 2.95 -3.18 12.72
N SER A 191 3.42 -1.94 12.88
CA SER A 191 3.41 -0.91 11.84
C SER A 191 4.22 -1.33 10.62
N THR A 192 5.36 -2.02 10.82
CA THR A 192 6.17 -2.53 9.71
C THR A 192 5.45 -3.64 8.93
N LEU A 193 4.75 -4.53 9.63
CA LEU A 193 3.93 -5.57 9.00
C LEU A 193 2.79 -4.94 8.18
N SER A 194 2.11 -3.93 8.73
CA SER A 194 1.06 -3.17 8.00
C SER A 194 1.63 -2.45 6.78
N LEU A 195 2.76 -1.76 6.92
CA LEU A 195 3.42 -1.07 5.81
C LEU A 195 3.82 -2.05 4.70
N THR A 196 4.40 -3.20 5.07
CA THR A 196 4.79 -4.23 4.10
C THR A 196 3.58 -4.82 3.40
N THR A 197 2.49 -5.04 4.14
CA THR A 197 1.22 -5.51 3.56
C THR A 197 0.67 -4.51 2.55
N LEU A 198 0.70 -3.22 2.89
CA LEU A 198 0.28 -2.15 1.99
C LEU A 198 1.12 -2.15 0.71
N VAL A 199 2.45 -2.09 0.82
CA VAL A 199 3.36 -2.08 -0.34
C VAL A 199 3.13 -3.29 -1.24
N VAL A 200 3.00 -4.49 -0.65
CA VAL A 200 2.75 -5.72 -1.43
C VAL A 200 1.42 -5.61 -2.18
N ILE A 201 0.33 -5.21 -1.52
CA ILE A 201 -0.98 -5.07 -2.16
C ILE A 201 -0.95 -4.00 -3.25
N GLU A 202 -0.27 -2.88 -3.05
CA GLU A 202 -0.16 -1.83 -4.09
C GLU A 202 0.58 -2.32 -5.33
N MET A 203 1.61 -3.17 -5.19
CA MET A 203 2.27 -3.77 -6.36
C MET A 203 1.32 -4.70 -7.13
N PHE A 204 0.46 -5.46 -6.44
CA PHE A 204 -0.59 -6.25 -7.10
C PHE A 204 -1.68 -5.36 -7.73
N ASN A 205 -2.01 -4.24 -7.08
CA ASN A 205 -2.96 -3.27 -7.60
C ASN A 205 -2.42 -2.58 -8.88
N ALA A 206 -1.12 -2.30 -8.94
CA ALA A 206 -0.47 -1.77 -10.12
C ALA A 206 -0.58 -2.73 -11.32
N CYS A 207 -0.46 -4.05 -11.10
CA CYS A 207 -0.76 -5.05 -12.13
C CYS A 207 -2.23 -4.98 -12.58
N ASN A 208 -3.17 -4.91 -11.65
CA ASN A 208 -4.60 -4.78 -11.98
C ASN A 208 -4.92 -3.48 -12.72
N ALA A 209 -4.10 -2.44 -12.56
CA ALA A 209 -4.25 -1.17 -13.29
C ALA A 209 -3.73 -1.21 -14.73
N LEU A 210 -3.05 -2.30 -15.14
CA LEU A 210 -2.57 -2.50 -16.52
C LEU A 210 -3.72 -2.48 -17.54
N SER A 211 -4.89 -2.99 -17.15
CA SER A 211 -6.09 -3.02 -17.97
C SER A 211 -7.34 -2.84 -17.11
N GLU A 212 -8.34 -2.14 -17.65
CA GLU A 212 -9.59 -1.89 -16.94
C GLU A 212 -10.57 -3.08 -16.97
N ASP A 213 -10.64 -3.76 -18.11
CA ASP A 213 -11.67 -4.76 -18.42
C ASP A 213 -11.10 -6.13 -18.77
N ILE A 214 -9.86 -6.18 -19.27
CA ILE A 214 -9.16 -7.40 -19.63
C ILE A 214 -8.46 -7.97 -18.39
N SER A 215 -8.67 -9.28 -18.16
CA SER A 215 -8.03 -10.01 -17.06
C SER A 215 -6.51 -10.19 -17.28
N LEU A 216 -5.76 -10.25 -16.19
CA LEU A 216 -4.31 -10.51 -16.18
C LEU A 216 -3.90 -11.82 -16.87
N PHE A 217 -4.80 -12.81 -16.97
CA PHE A 217 -4.50 -14.05 -17.70
C PHE A 217 -4.42 -13.85 -19.22
N VAL A 218 -5.14 -12.86 -19.73
CA VAL A 218 -5.13 -12.50 -21.16
C VAL A 218 -4.08 -11.41 -21.41
N MET A 219 -3.97 -10.45 -20.50
CA MET A 219 -2.97 -9.37 -20.56
C MET A 219 -2.01 -9.49 -19.38
N PRO A 220 -1.00 -10.37 -19.45
CA PRO A 220 -0.07 -10.57 -18.35
C PRO A 220 0.84 -9.36 -18.09
N PRO A 221 1.35 -9.20 -16.87
CA PRO A 221 2.09 -8.00 -16.45
C PRO A 221 3.44 -7.80 -17.19
N TRP A 222 4.03 -8.86 -17.76
CA TRP A 222 5.25 -8.78 -18.56
C TRP A 222 5.05 -8.13 -19.95
N ILE A 223 3.81 -7.81 -20.33
CA ILE A 223 3.54 -7.00 -21.53
C ILE A 223 4.14 -5.59 -21.40
N ASN A 224 4.16 -5.03 -20.18
CA ASN A 224 4.84 -3.79 -19.89
C ASN A 224 6.13 -4.08 -19.08
N PRO A 225 7.31 -4.18 -19.73
CA PRO A 225 8.56 -4.42 -19.01
C PRO A 225 8.93 -3.28 -18.06
N TRP A 226 8.50 -2.04 -18.35
CA TRP A 226 8.73 -0.90 -17.46
C TRP A 226 7.97 -1.04 -16.15
N LEU A 227 6.76 -1.60 -16.18
CA LEU A 227 5.98 -1.87 -14.97
C LEU A 227 6.70 -2.90 -14.10
N MET A 228 7.22 -3.97 -14.71
CA MET A 228 8.00 -4.98 -13.98
C MET A 228 9.24 -4.38 -13.31
N VAL A 229 10.03 -3.58 -14.05
CA VAL A 229 11.21 -2.90 -13.49
C VAL A 229 10.81 -1.96 -12.36
N ALA A 230 9.73 -1.19 -12.54
CA ALA A 230 9.22 -0.31 -11.50
C ALA A 230 8.83 -1.07 -10.23
N MET A 231 8.06 -2.15 -10.35
CA MET A 231 7.68 -2.98 -9.20
C MET A 231 8.88 -3.59 -8.48
N PHE A 232 9.86 -4.13 -9.23
CA PHE A 232 11.10 -4.64 -8.64
C PHE A 232 11.88 -3.53 -7.92
N SER A 233 11.94 -2.33 -8.50
CA SER A 233 12.58 -1.18 -7.86
C SER A 233 11.87 -0.76 -6.57
N SER A 234 10.53 -0.75 -6.56
CA SER A 234 9.71 -0.43 -5.39
C SER A 234 9.92 -1.44 -4.26
N PHE A 235 9.98 -2.75 -4.56
CA PHE A 235 10.32 -3.76 -3.58
C PHE A 235 11.76 -3.63 -3.06
N ALA A 236 12.72 -3.34 -3.95
CA ALA A 236 14.11 -3.12 -3.53
C ALA A 236 14.24 -1.92 -2.59
N LEU A 237 13.53 -0.83 -2.87
CA LEU A 237 13.46 0.35 -1.99
C LEU A 237 12.78 0.03 -0.66
N HIS A 238 11.74 -0.81 -0.66
CA HIS A 238 11.10 -1.29 0.57
C HIS A 238 12.06 -2.13 1.43
N PHE A 239 12.81 -3.04 0.83
CA PHE A 239 13.85 -3.78 1.55
C PHE A 239 14.96 -2.87 2.06
N LEU A 240 15.33 -1.85 1.30
CA LEU A 240 16.34 -0.88 1.69
C LEU A 240 15.92 -0.09 2.95
N ILE A 241 14.66 0.34 3.07
CA ILE A 241 14.21 1.02 4.30
C ILE A 241 14.16 0.07 5.51
N LEU A 242 13.89 -1.22 5.30
CA LEU A 242 13.81 -2.22 6.37
C LEU A 242 15.17 -2.63 6.93
N TYR A 243 16.18 -2.79 6.06
CA TYR A 243 17.47 -3.37 6.44
C TYR A 243 18.58 -2.34 6.62
N VAL A 244 18.41 -1.08 6.19
CA VAL A 244 19.36 0.00 6.46
C VAL A 244 19.00 0.68 7.79
N PRO A 245 19.85 0.58 8.84
CA PRO A 245 19.49 1.05 10.19
C PRO A 245 19.12 2.53 10.25
N ALA A 246 19.83 3.39 9.51
CA ALA A 246 19.55 4.83 9.48
C ALA A 246 18.15 5.16 8.96
N LEU A 247 17.67 4.40 7.97
CA LEU A 247 16.32 4.58 7.42
C LEU A 247 15.27 3.97 8.35
N ALA A 248 15.54 2.78 8.89
CA ALA A 248 14.66 2.12 9.84
C ALA A 248 14.33 3.02 11.05
N THR A 249 15.31 3.77 11.56
CA THR A 249 15.09 4.74 12.65
C THR A 249 14.23 5.93 12.25
N ILE A 250 14.36 6.44 11.00
CA ILE A 250 13.57 7.58 10.51
C ILE A 250 12.11 7.18 10.33
N PHE A 251 11.87 5.97 9.82
CA PHE A 251 10.53 5.45 9.54
C PHE A 251 9.88 4.74 10.72
N SER A 252 10.56 4.63 11.87
CA SER A 252 10.10 3.88 13.05
C SER A 252 9.65 2.46 12.69
N ILE A 253 10.48 1.77 11.92
CA ILE A 253 10.25 0.40 11.45
C ILE A 253 11.38 -0.52 11.91
N VAL A 254 11.08 -1.82 11.95
CA VAL A 254 12.03 -2.86 12.34
C VAL A 254 12.07 -3.94 11.27
N PRO A 255 13.22 -4.58 11.02
CA PRO A 255 13.30 -5.62 10.00
C PRO A 255 12.35 -6.78 10.33
N LEU A 256 11.75 -7.32 9.28
CA LEU A 256 10.78 -8.41 9.37
C LEU A 256 11.45 -9.77 9.52
#